data_AF-W4LC01-F1
#
_entry.id   AF-W4LC01-F1
#
_cell.length_a   1.000
_cell.length_b   1.000
_cell.length_c   1.000
_cell.angle_alpha   90.00
_cell.angle_beta   90.00
_cell.angle_gamma   90.00
#
_symmetry.space_group_name_H-M   'P 1'
#
loop_
_entity.id
_entity.type
_entity.pdbx_description
1 polymer ?
#
loop_
_entity_poly.entity_id
_entity_poly.type
_entity_poly.pdbx_seq_one_letter_code
_entity_poly.pdbx_strand_id
1 'polypeptide(L)'
;MMIGHLQQTAEQGDAFTREMVVPLVQGIVDFAQGEYAKSAQLLEPVCPQLVRIGGSHAQREVFEDTLLEAYLRAEQFDKAEAMLAERLARRPTPRDTFWLGRVQVGRGARAQAQASFDTAAQGWHLGDTASPEMTALNHLAAAVH
;
A
#
# COMPACT_ATOMS: atom_id res chain seq x y z
N MET A 1 -25.91 -3.21 7.74
CA MET A 1 -24.56 -3.59 7.22
C MET A 1 -23.51 -3.20 8.23
N MET A 2 -22.36 -3.89 8.26
CA MET A 2 -21.28 -3.73 9.26
C MET A 2 -20.89 -2.27 9.54
N ILE A 3 -20.83 -1.42 8.51
CA ILE A 3 -20.43 0.00 8.66
C ILE A 3 -21.46 0.82 9.45
N GLY A 4 -22.75 0.55 9.28
CA GLY A 4 -23.81 1.27 9.99
C GLY A 4 -23.82 0.97 11.49
N HIS A 5 -23.47 -0.26 11.87
CA HIS A 5 -23.32 -0.61 13.30
C HIS A 5 -22.09 0.09 13.91
N LEU A 6 -20.97 0.14 13.19
CA LEU A 6 -19.77 0.85 13.65
C LEU A 6 -20.00 2.35 13.81
N GLN A 7 -20.72 2.97 12.88
CA GLN A 7 -21.13 4.38 12.97
C GLN A 7 -22.02 4.62 14.20
N GLN A 8 -23.00 3.74 14.43
CA GLN A 8 -23.88 3.84 15.60
C GLN A 8 -23.10 3.69 16.92
N THR A 9 -22.12 2.79 17.00
CA THR A 9 -21.25 2.66 18.17
C THR A 9 -20.34 3.89 18.37
N ALA A 10 -19.82 4.47 17.29
CA ALA A 10 -19.06 5.72 17.35
C ALA A 10 -19.90 6.90 17.89
N GLU A 11 -21.16 7.00 17.47
CA GLU A 11 -22.11 8.02 17.94
C GLU A 11 -22.46 7.87 19.42
N GLN A 12 -22.33 6.66 19.98
CA GLN A 12 -22.55 6.36 21.40
C GLN A 12 -21.35 6.73 22.30
N GLY A 13 -20.32 7.38 21.75
CA GLY A 13 -19.22 7.96 22.53
C GLY A 13 -17.92 7.14 22.54
N ASP A 14 -17.83 6.05 21.77
CA ASP A 14 -16.57 5.32 21.63
C ASP A 14 -15.62 6.04 20.66
N ALA A 15 -14.77 6.91 21.22
CA ALA A 15 -13.78 7.68 20.49
C ALA A 15 -12.83 6.79 19.68
N PHE A 16 -12.48 5.59 20.19
CA PHE A 16 -11.62 4.68 19.46
C PHE A 16 -12.30 4.15 18.19
N THR A 17 -13.57 3.71 18.30
CA THR A 17 -14.33 3.31 17.11
C THR A 17 -14.47 4.45 16.11
N ARG A 18 -14.76 5.67 16.59
CA ARG A 18 -14.93 6.86 15.74
C ARG A 18 -13.65 7.27 15.01
N GLU A 19 -12.51 7.30 15.70
CA GLU A 19 -11.26 7.86 15.19
C GLU A 19 -10.38 6.82 14.47
N MET A 20 -10.55 5.53 14.80
CA MET A 20 -9.71 4.45 14.27
C MET A 20 -10.49 3.47 13.41
N VAL A 21 -11.55 2.86 13.95
CA VAL A 21 -12.21 1.73 13.30
C VAL A 21 -13.07 2.17 12.11
N VAL A 22 -13.85 3.24 12.27
CA VAL A 22 -14.71 3.76 11.19
C VAL A 22 -13.88 4.22 9.98
N PRO A 23 -12.82 5.06 10.13
CA PRO A 23 -11.99 5.45 8.99
C PRO A 23 -11.28 4.27 8.35
N LEU A 24 -10.79 3.30 9.14
CA LEU A 24 -10.15 2.10 8.61
C LEU A 24 -11.10 1.29 7.72
N VAL A 25 -12.30 0.99 8.23
CA VAL A 25 -13.29 0.20 7.47
C VAL A 25 -13.81 0.96 6.25
N GLN A 26 -14.10 2.26 6.39
CA GLN A 26 -14.55 3.08 5.28
C GLN A 26 -13.47 3.24 4.21
N GLY A 27 -12.20 3.39 4.59
CA GLY A 27 -11.09 3.45 3.65
C GLY A 27 -10.99 2.18 2.79
N ILE A 28 -11.20 1.00 3.38
CA ILE A 28 -11.22 -0.27 2.63
C ILE A 28 -12.41 -0.34 1.67
N VAL A 29 -13.59 0.15 2.09
CA VAL A 29 -14.77 0.21 1.22
C VAL A 29 -14.52 1.14 0.04
N ASP A 30 -13.98 2.33 0.29
CA ASP A 30 -13.66 3.30 -0.76
C ASP A 30 -12.62 2.72 -1.73
N PHE A 31 -11.61 1.99 -1.22
CA PHE A 31 -10.64 1.29 -2.06
C PHE A 31 -11.31 0.27 -2.98
N ALA A 32 -12.21 -0.56 -2.43
CA ALA A 32 -12.93 -1.58 -3.19
C ALA A 32 -13.87 -0.98 -4.26
N GLN A 33 -14.32 0.26 -4.05
CA GLN A 33 -15.16 1.01 -5.00
C GLN A 33 -14.35 1.77 -6.06
N GLY A 34 -13.01 1.77 -5.97
CA GLY A 34 -12.15 2.52 -6.88
C GLY A 34 -11.95 3.99 -6.49
N GLU A 35 -12.44 4.41 -5.33
CA GLU A 35 -12.33 5.76 -4.80
C GLU A 35 -10.99 5.96 -4.08
N TYR A 36 -9.88 5.72 -4.79
CA TYR A 36 -8.54 5.58 -4.20
C TYR A 36 -8.08 6.83 -3.44
N ALA A 37 -8.41 8.03 -3.91
CA ALA A 37 -8.08 9.27 -3.21
C ALA A 37 -8.80 9.39 -1.85
N LYS A 38 -10.07 8.99 -1.77
CA LYS A 38 -10.85 8.99 -0.51
C LYS A 38 -10.35 7.90 0.44
N SER A 39 -10.07 6.71 -0.10
CA SER A 39 -9.40 5.64 0.63
C SER A 39 -8.11 6.12 1.29
N ALA A 40 -7.23 6.76 0.53
CA ALA A 40 -5.96 7.27 1.04
C ALA A 40 -6.16 8.30 2.16
N GLN A 41 -7.10 9.24 1.99
CA GLN A 41 -7.43 10.25 3.01
C GLN A 41 -7.89 9.64 4.34
N LEU A 42 -8.62 8.53 4.29
CA LEU A 42 -9.12 7.84 5.48
C LEU A 42 -8.07 6.92 6.12
N LEU A 43 -7.26 6.24 5.32
CA LEU A 43 -6.27 5.27 5.78
C LEU A 43 -4.98 5.92 6.30
N GLU A 44 -4.52 7.00 5.68
CA GLU A 44 -3.27 7.71 6.05
C GLU A 44 -3.18 8.06 7.54
N PRO A 45 -4.16 8.71 8.18
CA PRO A 45 -4.05 9.09 9.60
C PRO A 45 -4.12 7.90 10.58
N VAL A 46 -4.74 6.78 10.17
CA VAL A 46 -4.90 5.60 11.04
C VAL A 46 -3.79 4.57 10.88
N CYS A 47 -3.08 4.57 9.75
CA CYS A 47 -2.07 3.57 9.43
C CYS A 47 -0.94 3.48 10.48
N PRO A 48 -0.33 4.59 10.96
CA PRO A 48 0.68 4.55 12.02
C PRO A 48 0.17 4.01 13.36
N GLN A 49 -1.15 4.03 13.54
CA GLN A 49 -1.83 3.70 14.79
C GLN A 49 -2.36 2.26 14.81
N LEU A 50 -2.20 1.49 13.74
CA LEU A 50 -2.72 0.11 13.62
C LEU A 50 -2.25 -0.83 14.73
N VAL A 51 -1.07 -0.56 15.34
CA VAL A 51 -0.59 -1.30 16.52
C VAL A 51 -1.57 -1.26 17.70
N ARG A 52 -2.40 -0.21 17.80
CA ARG A 52 -3.39 -0.02 18.88
C ARG A 52 -4.62 -0.92 18.74
N ILE A 53 -4.92 -1.38 17.52
CA ILE A 53 -6.07 -2.27 17.24
C ILE A 53 -5.72 -3.73 17.64
N GLY A 54 -4.43 -4.05 17.75
CA GLY A 54 -3.96 -5.43 17.88
C GLY A 54 -3.76 -6.10 16.52
N GLY A 55 -3.68 -7.42 16.52
CA GLY A 55 -3.47 -8.21 15.29
C GLY A 55 -2.00 -8.50 14.96
N SER A 56 -1.80 -9.42 14.03
CA SER A 56 -0.48 -9.86 13.62
C SER A 56 0.24 -8.78 12.80
N HIS A 57 1.56 -8.94 12.62
CA HIS A 57 2.32 -8.05 11.75
C HIS A 57 1.82 -8.14 10.30
N ALA A 58 1.56 -9.37 9.82
CA ALA A 58 1.04 -9.62 8.49
C ALA A 58 -0.34 -8.96 8.24
N GLN A 59 -1.22 -8.94 9.25
CA GLN A 59 -2.51 -8.24 9.13
C GLN A 59 -2.33 -6.73 8.96
N ARG A 60 -1.36 -6.14 9.67
CA ARG A 60 -1.08 -4.70 9.58
C ARG A 60 -0.48 -4.35 8.24
N GLU A 61 0.45 -5.17 7.74
CA GLU A 61 1.02 -5.00 6.40
C GLU A 61 -0.06 -4.91 5.32
N VAL A 62 -1.14 -5.67 5.39
CA VAL A 62 -2.24 -5.59 4.40
C VAL A 62 -2.86 -4.20 4.33
N PHE A 63 -3.14 -3.54 5.45
CA PHE A 63 -3.71 -2.17 5.45
C PHE A 63 -2.71 -1.15 4.93
N GLU A 64 -1.46 -1.33 5.33
CA GLU A 64 -0.31 -0.54 4.94
C GLU A 64 -0.08 -0.62 3.40
N ASP A 65 -0.18 -1.81 2.82
CA ASP A 65 -0.08 -2.04 1.38
C ASP A 65 -1.31 -1.55 0.61
N THR A 66 -2.49 -1.61 1.25
CA THR A 66 -3.71 -1.00 0.70
C THR A 66 -3.57 0.51 0.57
N LEU A 67 -3.01 1.18 1.59
CA LEU A 67 -2.71 2.61 1.53
C LEU A 67 -1.69 2.93 0.44
N LEU A 68 -0.62 2.14 0.32
CA LEU A 68 0.39 2.32 -0.71
C LEU A 68 -0.20 2.18 -2.13
N GLU A 69 -1.04 1.18 -2.37
CA GLU A 69 -1.74 1.01 -3.64
C GLU A 69 -2.74 2.14 -3.89
N ALA A 70 -3.43 2.63 -2.86
CA ALA A 70 -4.33 3.76 -2.96
C ALA A 70 -3.58 5.03 -3.41
N TYR A 71 -2.39 5.30 -2.85
CA TYR A 71 -1.54 6.40 -3.32
C TYR A 71 -1.16 6.24 -4.78
N LEU A 72 -0.70 5.06 -5.20
CA LEU A 72 -0.32 4.79 -6.58
C LEU A 72 -1.47 5.04 -7.56
N ARG A 73 -2.66 4.50 -7.27
CA ARG A 73 -3.83 4.63 -8.16
C ARG A 73 -4.47 6.01 -8.13
N ALA A 74 -4.26 6.77 -7.06
CA ALA A 74 -4.64 8.17 -6.96
C ALA A 74 -3.56 9.14 -7.48
N GLU A 75 -2.48 8.62 -8.09
CA GLU A 75 -1.33 9.39 -8.60
C GLU A 75 -0.61 10.24 -7.54
N GLN A 76 -0.74 9.88 -6.25
CA GLN A 76 -0.08 10.54 -5.12
C GLN A 76 1.34 9.99 -4.94
N PHE A 77 2.15 10.08 -6.00
CA PHE A 77 3.45 9.42 -6.08
C PHE A 77 4.45 9.88 -5.02
N ASP A 78 4.44 11.17 -4.63
CA ASP A 78 5.34 11.68 -3.58
C ASP A 78 5.10 10.98 -2.23
N LYS A 79 3.83 10.70 -1.88
CA LYS A 79 3.47 10.01 -0.64
C LYS A 79 3.86 8.53 -0.69
N ALA A 80 3.60 7.87 -1.82
CA ALA A 80 4.01 6.49 -2.03
C ALA A 80 5.53 6.31 -1.94
N GLU A 81 6.30 7.23 -2.56
CA GLU A 81 7.75 7.22 -2.53
C GLU A 81 8.31 7.45 -1.12
N ALA A 82 7.76 8.43 -0.37
CA ALA A 82 8.16 8.67 1.01
C ALA A 82 7.93 7.45 1.91
N MET A 83 6.74 6.83 1.81
CA MET A 83 6.39 5.62 2.55
C MET A 83 7.35 4.44 2.23
N LEU A 84 7.69 4.25 0.96
CA LEU A 84 8.63 3.21 0.53
C LEU A 84 10.06 3.51 0.96
N ALA A 85 10.49 4.78 0.94
CA ALA A 85 11.80 5.19 1.42
C ALA A 85 11.98 4.84 2.91
N GLU A 86 10.97 5.10 3.74
CA GLU A 86 11.00 4.71 5.16
C GLU A 86 11.09 3.19 5.35
N ARG A 87 10.29 2.42 4.59
CA ARG A 87 10.30 0.95 4.64
C ARG A 87 11.65 0.38 4.24
N LEU A 88 12.19 0.82 3.11
CA LEU A 88 13.48 0.37 2.57
C LEU A 88 14.66 0.77 3.47
N ALA A 89 14.60 1.95 4.10
CA ALA A 89 15.59 2.37 5.07
C ALA A 89 15.60 1.47 6.33
N ARG A 90 14.42 1.02 6.76
CA ARG A 90 14.29 0.10 7.90
C ARG A 90 14.72 -1.33 7.53
N ARG A 91 14.29 -1.82 6.37
CA ARG A 91 14.64 -3.14 5.87
C ARG A 91 14.53 -3.16 4.34
N PRO A 92 15.66 -3.28 3.62
CA PRO A 92 15.62 -3.50 2.18
C PRO A 92 14.90 -4.81 1.86
N THR A 93 13.87 -4.77 1.02
CA THR A 93 13.16 -5.95 0.53
C THR A 93 12.96 -5.88 -0.97
N PRO A 94 13.08 -7.00 -1.72
CA PRO A 94 12.85 -6.98 -3.17
C PRO A 94 11.42 -6.54 -3.52
N ARG A 95 10.46 -6.85 -2.62
CA ARG A 95 9.06 -6.40 -2.71
C ARG A 95 8.97 -4.87 -2.71
N ASP A 96 9.47 -4.20 -1.68
CA ASP A 96 9.35 -2.73 -1.61
C ASP A 96 10.13 -2.04 -2.75
N THR A 97 11.26 -2.62 -3.18
CA THR A 97 12.00 -2.16 -4.37
C THR A 97 11.17 -2.29 -5.65
N PHE A 98 10.39 -3.37 -5.81
CA PHE A 98 9.45 -3.50 -6.92
C PHE A 98 8.34 -2.43 -6.87
N TRP A 99 7.77 -2.16 -5.69
CA TRP A 99 6.78 -1.09 -5.53
C TRP A 99 7.36 0.29 -5.84
N LEU A 100 8.61 0.55 -5.47
CA LEU A 100 9.31 1.79 -5.83
C LEU A 100 9.45 1.95 -7.35
N GLY A 101 9.78 0.86 -8.05
CA GLY A 101 9.78 0.84 -9.52
C GLY A 101 8.42 1.24 -10.10
N ARG A 102 7.30 0.76 -9.55
CA ARG A 102 5.94 1.16 -9.98
C ARG A 102 5.68 2.65 -9.77
N VAL A 103 6.09 3.21 -8.63
CA VAL A 103 5.98 4.66 -8.37
C VAL A 103 6.77 5.44 -9.42
N GLN A 104 8.01 5.03 -9.71
CA GLN A 104 8.88 5.68 -10.67
C GLN A 104 8.33 5.61 -12.11
N VAL A 105 7.68 4.51 -12.50
CA VAL A 105 6.93 4.43 -13.77
C VAL A 105 5.82 5.48 -13.82
N GLY A 106 5.00 5.58 -12.76
CA GLY A 106 3.92 6.57 -12.67
C GLY A 106 4.41 8.02 -12.78
N ARG A 107 5.62 8.30 -12.26
CA ARG A 107 6.30 9.60 -12.38
C ARG A 107 6.99 9.83 -13.73
N GLY A 108 7.03 8.84 -14.61
CA GLY A 108 7.77 8.88 -15.88
C GLY A 108 9.28 8.73 -15.75
N ALA A 109 9.81 8.37 -14.57
CA ALA A 109 11.23 8.17 -14.29
C ALA A 109 11.74 6.78 -14.77
N ARG A 110 11.58 6.50 -16.06
CA ARG A 110 11.80 5.16 -16.66
C ARG A 110 13.15 4.51 -16.33
N ALA A 111 14.25 5.26 -16.41
CA ALA A 111 15.58 4.72 -16.12
C ALA A 111 15.72 4.27 -14.65
N GLN A 112 15.14 5.03 -13.72
CA GLN A 112 15.14 4.66 -12.30
C GLN A 112 14.23 3.46 -12.06
N ALA A 113 13.05 3.45 -12.68
CA ALA A 113 12.13 2.33 -12.61
C ALA A 113 12.78 1.02 -13.07
N GLN A 114 13.50 1.04 -14.20
CA GLN A 114 14.23 -0.12 -14.70
C GLN A 114 15.25 -0.63 -13.67
N ALA A 115 16.08 0.25 -13.12
CA ALA A 115 17.08 -0.14 -12.12
C ALA A 115 16.44 -0.75 -10.85
N SER A 116 15.30 -0.20 -10.42
CA SER A 116 14.52 -0.76 -9.31
C SER A 116 13.96 -2.14 -9.64
N PHE A 117 13.43 -2.35 -10.84
CA PHE A 117 12.94 -3.67 -11.26
C PHE A 117 14.05 -4.71 -11.40
N ASP A 118 15.22 -4.34 -11.93
CA ASP A 118 16.38 -5.22 -12.02
C ASP A 118 16.87 -5.62 -10.62
N THR A 119 16.89 -4.68 -9.69
CA THR A 119 17.25 -4.93 -8.28
C THR A 119 16.24 -5.87 -7.61
N ALA A 120 14.94 -5.66 -7.84
CA ALA A 120 13.89 -6.54 -7.32
C ALA A 120 14.00 -7.96 -7.90
N ALA A 121 14.22 -8.08 -9.22
CA ALA A 121 14.41 -9.36 -9.90
C ALA A 121 15.61 -10.13 -9.34
N GLN A 122 16.75 -9.44 -9.14
CA GLN A 122 17.92 -10.03 -8.47
C GLN A 122 17.58 -10.46 -7.04
N GLY A 123 16.81 -9.69 -6.28
CA GLY A 123 16.39 -10.08 -4.94
C GLY A 123 15.47 -11.31 -4.90
N TRP A 124 14.68 -11.55 -5.95
CA TRP A 124 13.79 -12.70 -6.09
C TRP A 124 14.35 -13.87 -6.90
N HIS A 125 15.61 -13.82 -7.34
CA HIS A 125 16.25 -14.91 -8.11
C HIS A 125 16.23 -16.30 -7.44
N LEU A 126 16.01 -16.36 -6.12
CA LEU A 126 15.87 -17.59 -5.33
C LEU A 126 14.41 -18.00 -5.07
N GLY A 127 13.44 -17.20 -5.54
CA GLY A 127 12.00 -17.46 -5.42
C GLY A 127 11.46 -18.30 -6.58
N ASP A 128 10.20 -18.70 -6.48
CA ASP A 128 9.52 -19.41 -7.56
C ASP A 128 9.33 -18.48 -8.77
N THR A 129 10.11 -18.72 -9.83
CA THR A 129 10.08 -17.93 -11.07
C THR A 129 8.75 -18.03 -11.84
N ALA A 130 7.91 -19.02 -11.51
CA ALA A 130 6.58 -19.18 -12.09
C ALA A 130 5.47 -18.47 -11.28
N SER A 131 5.81 -17.73 -10.22
CA SER A 131 4.81 -17.04 -9.40
C SER A 131 4.08 -15.93 -10.18
N PRO A 132 2.82 -15.63 -9.82
CA PRO A 132 2.09 -14.48 -10.37
C PRO A 132 2.83 -13.15 -10.17
N GLU A 133 3.55 -13.00 -9.04
CA GLU A 133 4.32 -11.80 -8.72
C GLU A 133 5.52 -11.63 -9.66
N MET A 134 6.26 -12.71 -9.96
CA MET A 134 7.36 -12.69 -10.94
C MET A 134 6.85 -12.43 -12.36
N THR A 135 5.67 -12.97 -12.70
CA THR A 135 5.01 -12.69 -13.99
C THR A 135 4.63 -11.22 -14.11
N ALA A 136 4.02 -10.64 -13.08
CA ALA A 136 3.66 -9.22 -13.04
C ALA A 136 4.89 -8.30 -13.12
N LEU A 137 5.98 -8.66 -12.42
CA LEU A 137 7.26 -7.96 -12.51
C LEU A 137 7.78 -7.94 -13.95
N ASN A 138 7.87 -9.09 -14.60
CA ASN A 138 8.39 -9.21 -15.96
C ASN A 138 7.56 -8.39 -16.96
N HIS A 139 6.23 -8.39 -16.83
CA HIS A 139 5.35 -7.57 -17.67
C HIS A 139 5.59 -6.08 -17.49
N LEU A 140 5.74 -5.61 -16.24
CA LEU A 140 6.01 -4.20 -15.95
C LEU A 140 7.40 -3.78 -16.44
N ALA A 141 8.43 -4.60 -16.24
CA ALA A 141 9.76 -4.35 -16.76
C ALA A 141 9.77 -4.24 -18.30
N ALA A 142 9.06 -5.14 -18.99
CA ALA A 142 8.93 -5.09 -20.45
C ALA A 142 8.19 -3.83 -20.95
N ALA A 143 7.27 -3.27 -20.16
CA ALA A 143 6.51 -2.06 -20.52
C ALA A 143 7.29 -0.75 -20.31
N VAL A 144 8.48 -0.80 -19.69
CA VAL A 144 9.35 0.36 -19.49
C VAL A 144 10.35 0.55 -20.65
N HIS A 145 10.60 -0.51 -21.44
CA HIS A 145 11.39 -0.48 -22.68
C HIS A 145 10.63 0.16 -23.85
#